data_AF-A0AAW1H6J7-F1
#
_entry.id   AF-A0AAW1H6J7-F1
#
_cell.length_a   1.000
_cell.length_b   1.000
_cell.length_c   1.000
_cell.angle_alpha   90.00
_cell.angle_beta   90.00
_cell.angle_gamma   90.00
#
_symmetry.space_group_name_H-M   'P 1'
#
loop_
_entity.id
_entity.type
_entity.pdbx_description
1 polymer ?
#
loop_
_entity_poly.entity_id
_entity_poly.type
_entity_poly.pdbx_seq_one_letter_code
_entity_poly.pdbx_strand_id
1 'polypeptide(L)'
;MTLSVDKVKKNMTFVVSLMKLPASTVLKYPFLLCANLENTLKTRVLLARQIQDMGLELQIMGPALFRALRMTEKSFLNAFVGCHQKDVKQQLLSCYKASKGIKRLAASSKKHPYTMVFPF
;
A
#
# COMPACT_ATOMS: atom_id res chain seq x y z
N MET A 1 13.68 -14.40 3.71
CA MET A 1 12.49 -13.65 4.21
C MET A 1 11.45 -14.68 4.62
N THR A 2 11.05 -14.71 5.88
CA THR A 2 9.94 -15.56 6.35
C THR A 2 8.67 -14.72 6.40
N LEU A 3 7.72 -15.04 5.52
CA LEU A 3 6.39 -14.41 5.52
C LEU A 3 5.39 -15.39 6.11
N SER A 4 4.44 -14.91 6.91
CA SER A 4 3.32 -15.74 7.33
C SER A 4 2.45 -16.12 6.12
N VAL A 5 1.87 -17.32 6.18
CA VAL A 5 0.94 -17.81 5.14
C VAL A 5 -0.21 -16.82 4.94
N ASP A 6 -0.73 -16.24 6.03
CA ASP A 6 -1.78 -15.23 5.96
C ASP A 6 -1.37 -13.96 5.21
N LYS A 7 -0.13 -13.50 5.39
CA LYS A 7 0.36 -12.31 4.68
C LYS A 7 0.51 -12.60 3.19
N VAL A 8 1.01 -13.78 2.83
CA VAL A 8 1.10 -14.20 1.42
C VAL A 8 -0.29 -14.29 0.82
N LYS A 9 -1.23 -14.98 1.47
CA LYS A 9 -2.60 -15.16 0.99
C LYS A 9 -3.32 -13.82 0.78
N LYS A 10 -3.28 -12.91 1.77
CA LYS A 10 -3.90 -11.59 1.67
C LYS A 10 -3.32 -10.73 0.54
N ASN A 11 -2.00 -10.69 0.41
CA ASN A 11 -1.37 -9.93 -0.67
C ASN A 11 -1.64 -10.56 -2.04
N MET A 12 -1.63 -11.89 -2.14
CA MET A 12 -1.95 -12.61 -3.38
C MET A 12 -3.38 -12.33 -3.83
N THR A 13 -4.36 -12.41 -2.93
CA THR A 13 -5.76 -12.03 -3.21
C THR A 13 -5.85 -10.57 -3.66
N PHE A 14 -5.10 -9.66 -3.05
CA PHE A 14 -5.12 -8.26 -3.48
C PHE A 14 -4.58 -8.09 -4.91
N VAL A 15 -3.44 -8.69 -5.23
CA VAL A 15 -2.81 -8.58 -6.56
C VAL A 15 -3.71 -9.20 -7.64
N VAL A 16 -4.21 -10.41 -7.41
CA VAL A 16 -4.98 -11.14 -8.43
C VAL A 16 -6.42 -10.64 -8.52
N SER A 17 -7.10 -10.49 -7.38
CA SER A 17 -8.54 -10.20 -7.38
C SER A 17 -8.85 -8.71 -7.48
N LEU A 18 -8.08 -7.85 -6.81
CA LEU A 18 -8.34 -6.40 -6.73
C LEU A 18 -7.58 -5.60 -7.78
N MET A 19 -6.30 -5.89 -7.99
CA MET A 19 -5.52 -5.24 -9.05
C MET A 19 -5.70 -5.89 -10.42
N LYS A 20 -6.37 -7.05 -10.50
CA LYS A 20 -6.59 -7.81 -11.74
C LYS A 20 -5.30 -8.16 -12.48
N LEU A 21 -4.20 -8.34 -11.74
CA LEU A 21 -2.91 -8.71 -12.30
C LEU A 21 -2.76 -10.24 -12.37
N PRO A 22 -2.12 -10.79 -13.41
CA PRO A 22 -1.89 -12.23 -13.47
C PRO A 22 -0.93 -12.67 -12.37
N ALA A 23 -1.12 -13.88 -11.84
CA ALA A 23 -0.27 -14.46 -10.81
C ALA A 23 1.23 -14.47 -11.18
N SER A 24 1.54 -14.63 -12.47
CA SER A 24 2.90 -14.56 -13.02
C SER A 24 3.60 -13.22 -12.75
N THR A 25 2.85 -12.15 -12.54
CA THR A 25 3.38 -10.83 -12.15
C THR A 25 4.11 -10.89 -10.82
N VAL A 26 3.61 -11.69 -9.88
CA VAL A 26 4.23 -11.83 -8.54
C VAL A 26 5.60 -12.48 -8.62
N LEU A 27 5.80 -13.41 -9.57
CA LEU A 27 7.11 -14.03 -9.82
C LEU A 27 8.13 -12.99 -10.29
N LYS A 28 7.71 -12.04 -11.14
CA LYS A 28 8.54 -10.93 -11.61
C LYS A 28 8.76 -9.86 -10.54
N TYR A 29 7.77 -9.67 -9.67
CA TYR A 29 7.77 -8.62 -8.65
C TYR A 29 7.45 -9.17 -7.25
N PRO A 30 8.36 -9.94 -6.60
CA PRO A 30 8.10 -10.57 -5.31
C PRO A 30 7.79 -9.58 -4.18
N PHE A 31 8.21 -8.31 -4.33
CA PHE A 31 7.95 -7.25 -3.35
C PHE A 31 6.44 -7.04 -3.09
N LEU A 32 5.57 -7.41 -4.04
CA LEU A 32 4.12 -7.34 -3.88
C LEU A 32 3.61 -8.22 -2.74
N LEU A 33 4.30 -9.31 -2.41
CA LEU A 33 3.94 -10.16 -1.26
C LEU A 33 4.52 -9.65 0.06
N CYS A 34 5.67 -8.97 0.00
CA CYS A 34 6.36 -8.46 1.18
C CYS A 34 5.79 -7.11 1.64
N ALA A 35 5.29 -6.29 0.71
CA ALA A 35 4.80 -4.94 0.99
C ALA A 35 3.69 -4.91 2.04
N ASN A 36 3.51 -3.75 2.68
CA ASN A 36 2.38 -3.53 3.56
C ASN A 36 1.11 -3.35 2.72
N LEU A 37 0.17 -4.28 2.87
CA LEU A 37 -1.06 -4.28 2.08
C LEU A 37 -1.91 -3.03 2.32
N GLU A 38 -2.21 -2.73 3.58
CA GLU A 38 -3.10 -1.61 3.95
C GLU A 38 -2.39 -0.26 3.73
N ASN A 39 -1.18 -0.11 4.26
CA ASN A 39 -0.52 1.20 4.31
C ASN A 39 0.17 1.59 3.00
N THR A 40 0.48 0.63 2.13
CA THR A 40 1.30 0.87 0.92
C THR A 40 0.58 0.46 -0.35
N LEU A 41 0.14 -0.79 -0.49
CA LEU A 41 -0.43 -1.23 -1.76
C LEU A 41 -1.82 -0.63 -1.98
N LYS A 42 -2.74 -0.78 -1.01
CA LYS A 42 -4.10 -0.25 -1.08
C LYS A 42 -4.12 1.26 -1.23
N THR A 43 -3.42 1.98 -0.37
CA THR A 43 -3.35 3.46 -0.41
C THR A 43 -2.90 4.00 -1.76
N ARG A 44 -1.87 3.39 -2.36
CA ARG A 44 -1.33 3.83 -3.65
C ARG A 44 -2.24 3.47 -4.81
N VAL A 45 -2.84 2.27 -4.79
CA VAL A 45 -3.81 1.85 -5.83
C VAL A 45 -5.08 2.69 -5.77
N LEU A 46 -5.58 3.01 -4.57
CA LEU A 46 -6.74 3.89 -4.41
C LEU A 46 -6.45 5.30 -4.88
N LEU A 47 -5.29 5.87 -4.54
CA LEU A 47 -4.90 7.18 -5.03
C LEU A 47 -4.79 7.20 -6.56
N ALA A 48 -4.17 6.17 -7.15
CA ALA A 48 -4.09 6.01 -8.60
C ALA A 48 -5.48 6.00 -9.26
N ARG A 49 -6.44 5.24 -8.70
CA ARG A 49 -7.83 5.24 -9.19
C ARG A 49 -8.49 6.60 -9.06
N GLN A 50 -8.34 7.27 -7.91
CA GLN A 50 -8.91 8.59 -7.70
C GLN A 50 -8.40 9.62 -8.71
N ILE A 51 -7.11 9.60 -9.03
CA ILE A 51 -6.53 10.48 -10.05
C ILE A 51 -7.14 10.18 -11.43
N GLN A 52 -7.34 8.89 -11.77
CA GLN A 52 -8.04 8.50 -13.00
C GLN A 52 -9.51 8.97 -13.01
N ASP A 53 -10.22 8.81 -11.90
CA ASP A 53 -11.62 9.25 -11.75
C ASP A 53 -11.76 10.77 -11.88
N MET A 54 -10.73 11.53 -11.52
CA MET A 54 -10.63 12.98 -11.73
C MET A 54 -10.31 13.37 -13.19
N GLY A 55 -10.14 12.40 -14.09
CA GLY A 55 -9.75 12.63 -15.49
C GLY A 55 -8.31 13.10 -15.66
N LEU A 56 -7.48 12.97 -14.62
CA LEU A 56 -6.08 13.35 -14.67
C LEU A 56 -5.27 12.22 -15.28
N GLU A 57 -4.38 12.57 -16.23
CA GLU A 57 -3.59 11.57 -16.93
C GLU A 57 -2.60 10.90 -15.98
N LEU A 58 -2.86 9.63 -15.69
CA LEU A 58 -2.00 8.82 -14.86
C LEU A 58 -0.99 8.10 -15.76
N GLN A 59 0.25 8.59 -15.83
CA GLN A 59 1.35 7.87 -16.51
C GLN A 59 1.78 6.57 -15.80
N ILE A 60 0.84 5.90 -15.12
CA ILE A 60 1.06 4.68 -14.37
C ILE A 60 0.34 3.55 -15.08
N MET A 61 0.77 3.24 -16.30
CA MET A 61 0.38 2.00 -16.97
C MET A 61 1.58 1.06 -17.07
N GLY A 62 1.33 -0.23 -16.89
CA GLY A 62 2.35 -1.27 -17.01
C GLY A 62 3.51 -1.15 -16.00
N PRO A 63 4.79 -1.21 -16.44
CA PRO A 63 5.97 -1.23 -15.56
C PRO A 63 6.06 -0.04 -14.57
N ALA A 64 5.52 1.12 -14.96
CA ALA A 64 5.50 2.32 -14.12
C ALA A 64 4.70 2.12 -12.81
N LEU A 65 3.68 1.26 -12.84
CA LEU A 65 2.89 0.90 -11.64
C LEU A 65 3.76 0.22 -10.59
N PHE A 66 4.54 -0.77 -10.99
CA PHE A 66 5.40 -1.50 -10.05
C PHE A 66 6.49 -0.61 -9.48
N ARG A 67 7.01 0.33 -10.28
CA ARG A 67 7.92 1.37 -9.78
C ARG A 67 7.24 2.25 -8.73
N ALA A 68 6.04 2.74 -9.01
CA ALA A 68 5.26 3.57 -8.09
C ALA A 68 4.96 2.85 -6.76
N LEU A 69 4.63 1.55 -6.82
CA LEU A 69 4.37 0.73 -5.62
C LEU A 69 5.62 0.46 -4.78
N ARG A 70 6.82 0.62 -5.35
CA ARG A 70 8.10 0.40 -4.64
C ARG A 70 8.73 1.70 -4.11
N MET A 71 8.31 2.86 -4.61
CA MET A 71 8.86 4.15 -4.19
C MET A 71 8.76 4.39 -2.68
N THR A 72 9.65 5.22 -2.15
CA THR A 72 9.45 5.81 -0.82
C THR A 72 8.18 6.66 -0.83
N GLU A 73 7.56 6.85 0.34
CA GLU A 73 6.36 7.67 0.44
C GLU A 73 6.61 9.12 -0.04
N LYS A 74 7.75 9.70 0.34
CA LYS A 74 8.15 11.04 -0.10
C LYS A 74 8.23 11.12 -1.63
N SER A 75 8.92 10.16 -2.26
CA SER A 75 9.07 10.13 -3.72
C SER A 75 7.74 9.88 -4.43
N PHE A 76 6.90 9.01 -3.88
CA PHE A 76 5.57 8.71 -4.42
C PHE A 76 4.67 9.97 -4.40
N LEU A 77 4.57 10.64 -3.25
CA LEU A 77 3.76 11.86 -3.15
C LEU A 77 4.30 12.98 -4.03
N ASN A 78 5.61 13.13 -4.15
CA ASN A 78 6.17 14.14 -5.04
C ASN A 78 5.81 13.87 -6.52
N ALA A 79 5.89 12.61 -6.94
CA ALA A 79 5.63 12.22 -8.33
C ALA A 79 4.14 12.25 -8.71
N PHE A 80 3.23 11.87 -7.80
CA PHE A 80 1.81 11.67 -8.11
C PHE A 80 0.86 12.68 -7.49
N VAL A 81 1.35 13.51 -6.56
CA VAL A 81 0.55 14.55 -5.91
C VAL A 81 1.19 15.92 -6.13
N GLY A 82 2.53 15.99 -6.13
CA GLY A 82 3.29 17.23 -6.34
C GLY A 82 3.21 17.81 -7.76
N CYS A 83 2.85 17.00 -8.76
CA CYS A 83 2.75 17.42 -10.16
C CYS A 83 1.46 18.19 -10.49
N HIS A 84 0.47 18.19 -9.60
CA HIS A 84 -0.83 18.82 -9.82
C HIS A 84 -0.90 20.24 -9.25
N GLN A 85 -1.88 21.02 -9.72
CA GLN A 85 -2.18 22.36 -9.17
C GLN A 85 -2.56 22.29 -7.68
N LYS A 86 -2.43 23.42 -6.98
CA LYS A 86 -2.52 23.51 -5.52
C LYS A 86 -3.80 22.88 -4.95
N ASP A 87 -4.94 23.13 -5.56
CA ASP A 87 -6.24 22.65 -5.08
C ASP A 87 -6.38 21.13 -5.23
N VAL A 88 -6.05 20.61 -6.41
CA VAL A 88 -6.02 19.18 -6.71
C VAL A 88 -5.03 18.46 -5.80
N LYS A 89 -3.84 19.03 -5.59
CA LYS A 89 -2.81 18.51 -4.69
C LYS A 89 -3.33 18.37 -3.27
N GLN A 90 -4.02 19.39 -2.75
CA GLN A 90 -4.58 19.37 -1.41
C GLN A 90 -5.68 18.31 -1.27
N GLN A 91 -6.54 18.17 -2.27
CA GLN A 91 -7.59 17.16 -2.31
C GLN A 91 -7.01 15.73 -2.33
N LEU A 92 -6.07 15.45 -3.25
CA LEU A 92 -5.40 14.15 -3.36
C LEU A 92 -4.66 13.79 -2.06
N LEU A 93 -3.96 14.75 -1.45
CA LEU A 93 -3.25 14.52 -0.20
C LEU A 93 -4.21 14.22 0.97
N SER A 94 -5.36 14.90 1.02
CA SER A 94 -6.40 14.64 2.03
C SER A 94 -6.95 13.22 1.91
N CYS A 95 -7.32 12.80 0.70
CA CYS A 95 -7.81 11.45 0.44
C CYS A 95 -6.74 10.39 0.71
N TYR A 96 -5.48 10.64 0.34
CA TYR A 96 -4.38 9.72 0.63
C TYR A 96 -4.21 9.53 2.14
N LYS A 97 -4.22 10.61 2.93
CA LYS A 97 -4.14 10.55 4.39
C LYS A 97 -5.33 9.79 5.01
N ALA A 98 -6.54 10.01 4.51
CA ALA A 98 -7.72 9.27 4.95
C ALA A 98 -7.60 7.76 4.65
N SER A 99 -7.12 7.40 3.45
CA SER A 99 -6.97 6.00 3.03
C SER A 99 -5.91 5.23 3.80
N LYS A 100 -4.88 5.91 4.32
CA LYS A 100 -3.79 5.28 5.09
C LYS A 100 -4.25 4.77 6.46
N GLY A 101 -5.45 5.14 6.88
CA GLY A 101 -5.98 4.82 8.20
C GLY A 101 -5.21 5.58 9.27
N ILE A 102 -5.90 6.48 9.96
CA ILE A 102 -5.51 6.84 11.32
C ILE A 102 -5.32 5.50 12.05
N LYS A 103 -4.11 5.25 12.57
CA LYS A 103 -3.81 4.06 13.38
C LYS A 103 -4.98 3.90 14.35
N ARG A 104 -5.83 2.89 14.16
CA ARG A 104 -6.79 2.52 15.19
C ARG A 104 -5.97 2.33 16.46
N LEU A 105 -6.44 2.97 17.53
CA LEU A 105 -5.89 3.06 18.89
C LEU A 105 -5.69 1.70 19.58
N ALA A 106 -5.24 0.66 18.88
CA ALA A 106 -4.84 -0.62 19.43
C ALA A 106 -3.40 -0.60 19.97
N ALA A 107 -2.89 0.58 20.34
CA ALA A 107 -1.76 0.71 21.26
C ALA A 107 -2.19 0.50 22.72
N SER A 108 -3.51 0.44 23.00
CA SER A 108 -4.05 0.10 24.32
C SER A 108 -4.86 -1.19 24.25
N SER A 109 -4.16 -2.32 24.35
CA SER A 109 -4.62 -3.69 24.63
C SER A 109 -3.62 -4.59 23.92
N LYS A 110 -2.60 -5.17 24.58
CA LYS A 110 -2.69 -6.03 25.75
C LYS A 110 -1.44 -5.82 26.61
N LYS A 111 -1.60 -5.39 27.85
CA LYS A 111 -0.61 -5.69 28.90
C LYS A 111 -1.13 -6.88 29.70
N HIS A 112 -0.21 -7.82 29.96
CA HIS A 112 -0.22 -8.95 30.91
C HIS A 112 -0.71 -10.33 30.41
N PRO A 113 -0.16 -11.44 30.95
CA PRO A 113 1.19 -11.65 31.53
C PRO A 113 1.81 -13.00 31.12
N TYR A 114 3.10 -13.06 30.74
CA TYR A 114 3.82 -14.33 30.68
C TYR A 114 5.27 -14.14 31.12
N THR A 115 5.49 -13.99 32.42
CA THR A 115 6.78 -14.38 33.01
C THR A 115 6.69 -15.88 33.33
N MET A 116 6.66 -16.72 32.30
CA MET A 116 7.05 -18.12 32.50
C MET A 116 8.56 -18.14 32.39
N VAL A 117 9.19 -17.99 33.55
CA VAL A 117 10.57 -18.41 33.77
C VAL A 117 10.64 -19.87 33.33
N PHE A 118 11.41 -20.16 32.28
CA PHE A 118 11.86 -21.53 32.02
C PHE A 118 13.16 -21.73 32.81
N PRO A 119 13.18 -22.54 33.87
CA PRO A 119 14.43 -23.08 34.37
C PRO A 119 14.91 -24.20 33.43
N PHE A 120 16.22 -24.30 33.34
CA PHE A 120 17.03 -25.22 32.54
C PHE A 120 16.68 -26.70 32.78
#